data_AF-A0A522VK83-F1
#
_entry.id   AF-A0A522VK83-F1
#
_cell.length_a   1.000
_cell.length_b   1.000
_cell.length_c   1.000
_cell.angle_alpha   90.00
_cell.angle_beta   90.00
_cell.angle_gamma   90.00
#
_symmetry.space_group_name_H-M   'P 1'
#
loop_
_entity.id
_entity.type
_entity.pdbx_description
1 polymer ?
#
loop_
_entity_poly.entity_id
_entity_poly.type
_entity_poly.pdbx_seq_one_letter_code
_entity_poly.pdbx_strand_id
1 'polypeptide(L)'
;MTTFGHKGRLEDERMLKGAGRYAADWNLPGQRYGHFLRSDRPHADLVSIDASAALAMKGVVAVLTGEDVAAAGQKPMPAAAPMKGRGGADQLVPPRYSLTRERVRYVGEPIALVVAESAALAQDAAEAIAVEYRELPAVITAAASLAPGAPQLHQSVPGNLVLDFVGGDAAATEAAFARAAKVVRLTAYHTRVVGNPMEPRAAIGAYDPAADLYHLYATTQGAGPMRLQVGAMLGVPPEKVRIVAEEVGGGFGVRFNAYPEYGALLLAAKKLGRPVKWVSSRSEVFVSDEQARDIVH
;
A
#
# COMPACT_ATOMS: atom_id res chain seq x y z
N MET A 1 -13.91 31.22 -16.52
CA MET A 1 -14.16 31.50 -17.95
C MET A 1 -15.06 30.38 -18.46
N THR A 2 -16.37 30.63 -18.50
CA THR A 2 -17.38 29.65 -18.91
C THR A 2 -17.34 29.53 -20.43
N THR A 3 -16.82 28.43 -20.96
CA THR A 3 -16.94 28.14 -22.39
C THR A 3 -18.39 27.78 -22.69
N PHE A 4 -19.19 28.79 -23.01
CA PHE A 4 -20.49 28.62 -23.64
C PHE A 4 -20.29 27.87 -24.96
N GLY A 5 -20.88 26.66 -25.11
CA GLY A 5 -20.98 25.95 -26.39
C GLY A 5 -20.38 24.55 -26.47
N HIS A 6 -19.59 24.09 -25.48
CA HIS A 6 -19.10 22.70 -25.49
C HIS A 6 -20.23 21.73 -25.10
N LYS A 7 -20.54 20.76 -25.97
CA LYS A 7 -21.41 19.62 -25.63
C LYS A 7 -20.54 18.40 -25.32
N GLY A 8 -20.65 17.86 -24.11
CA GLY A 8 -19.87 16.71 -23.63
C GLY A 8 -18.91 17.08 -22.51
N ARG A 9 -18.10 16.12 -22.04
CA ARG A 9 -17.06 16.39 -21.02
C ARG A 9 -15.84 17.01 -21.70
N LEU A 10 -15.08 17.82 -20.98
CA LEU A 10 -13.86 18.45 -21.51
C LEU A 10 -12.74 17.42 -21.72
N GLU A 11 -12.80 16.32 -20.99
CA GLU A 11 -11.81 15.24 -20.98
C GLU A 11 -11.99 14.23 -22.11
N ASP A 12 -13.20 14.13 -22.67
CA ASP A 12 -13.56 13.10 -23.66
C ASP A 12 -12.63 13.14 -24.88
N GLU A 13 -12.33 14.32 -25.41
CA GLU A 13 -11.55 14.43 -26.65
C GLU A 13 -10.17 13.78 -26.53
N ARG A 14 -9.41 14.07 -25.46
CA ARG A 14 -8.08 13.48 -25.28
C ARG A 14 -8.15 12.01 -24.90
N MET A 15 -9.14 11.61 -24.09
CA MET A 15 -9.28 10.22 -23.67
C MET A 15 -9.66 9.30 -24.84
N LEU A 16 -10.63 9.71 -25.67
CA LEU A 16 -11.09 8.93 -26.83
C LEU A 16 -10.03 8.81 -27.93
N LYS A 17 -9.10 9.77 -28.01
CA LYS A 17 -7.98 9.75 -28.96
C LYS A 17 -6.74 9.03 -28.43
N GLY A 18 -6.78 8.45 -27.22
CA GLY A 18 -5.61 7.84 -26.58
C GLY A 18 -4.50 8.85 -26.21
N ALA A 19 -4.85 10.13 -26.09
CA ALA A 19 -3.94 11.21 -25.71
C ALA A 19 -4.00 11.53 -24.20
N GLY A 20 -4.83 10.81 -23.42
CA GLY A 20 -4.74 10.79 -21.97
C GLY A 20 -3.47 10.06 -21.53
N ARG A 21 -2.86 10.52 -20.44
CA ARG A 21 -1.62 9.95 -19.90
C ARG A 21 -1.85 9.44 -18.49
N TYR A 22 -1.82 8.12 -18.35
CA TYR A 22 -1.95 7.38 -17.09
C TYR A 22 -0.58 7.15 -16.46
N ALA A 23 -0.53 6.65 -15.22
CA ALA A 23 0.75 6.48 -14.51
C ALA A 23 1.72 5.54 -15.25
N ALA A 24 1.20 4.49 -15.87
CA ALA A 24 1.99 3.53 -16.66
C ALA A 24 2.49 4.08 -18.01
N ASP A 25 1.95 5.20 -18.50
CA ASP A 25 2.35 5.79 -19.78
C ASP A 25 3.61 6.66 -19.66
N TRP A 26 3.93 7.12 -18.44
CA TRP A 26 5.15 7.86 -18.19
C TRP A 26 6.39 7.00 -18.47
N ASN A 27 7.38 7.59 -19.12
CA ASN A 27 8.71 7.03 -19.27
C ASN A 27 9.75 8.12 -19.05
N LEU A 28 10.73 7.86 -18.18
CA LEU A 28 11.80 8.80 -17.84
C LEU A 28 13.14 8.33 -18.43
N PRO A 29 14.04 9.25 -18.82
CA PRO A 29 15.36 8.89 -19.31
C PRO A 29 16.13 8.00 -18.34
N GLY A 30 16.75 6.94 -18.85
CA GLY A 30 17.58 6.04 -18.06
C GLY A 30 16.83 5.18 -17.02
N GLN A 31 15.49 5.13 -17.08
CA GLN A 31 14.70 4.35 -16.13
C GLN A 31 15.08 2.87 -16.09
N ARG A 32 14.80 2.25 -14.95
CA ARG A 32 14.84 0.80 -14.73
C ARG A 32 13.45 0.33 -14.31
N TYR A 33 13.25 -0.97 -14.29
CA TYR A 33 11.96 -1.59 -14.03
C TYR A 33 12.01 -2.37 -12.73
N GLY A 34 11.01 -2.12 -11.87
CA GLY A 34 10.85 -2.77 -10.59
C GLY A 34 9.85 -3.93 -10.67
N HIS A 35 10.11 -5.00 -9.92
CA HIS A 35 9.14 -6.04 -9.60
C HIS A 35 9.23 -6.39 -8.11
N PHE A 36 8.09 -6.56 -7.45
CA PHE A 36 8.05 -6.88 -6.03
C PHE A 36 7.93 -8.38 -5.83
N LEU A 37 8.89 -8.98 -5.12
CA LEU A 37 8.69 -10.30 -4.54
C LEU A 37 7.76 -10.15 -3.34
N ARG A 38 6.66 -10.89 -3.34
CA ARG A 38 5.61 -10.82 -2.31
C ARG A 38 5.51 -12.15 -1.57
N SER A 39 5.11 -12.07 -0.30
CA SER A 39 4.85 -13.25 0.52
C SER A 39 3.77 -14.13 -0.07
N ASP A 40 4.07 -15.42 -0.20
CA ASP A 40 3.09 -16.49 -0.41
C ASP A 40 2.55 -17.04 0.92
N ARG A 41 3.12 -16.62 2.06
CA ARG A 41 2.70 -17.02 3.41
C ARG A 41 1.75 -16.01 4.04
N PRO A 42 0.71 -16.46 4.77
CA PRO A 42 -0.18 -15.59 5.50
C PRO A 42 0.42 -15.09 6.82
N HIS A 43 1.32 -15.85 7.45
CA HIS A 43 2.00 -15.47 8.68
C HIS A 43 3.28 -16.31 8.86
N ALA A 44 4.45 -15.69 8.82
CA ALA A 44 5.72 -16.38 9.00
C ALA A 44 6.84 -15.41 9.38
N ASP A 45 7.80 -15.86 10.18
CA ASP A 45 9.07 -15.15 10.32
C ASP A 45 9.89 -15.31 9.04
N LEU A 46 10.54 -14.23 8.61
CA LEU A 46 11.54 -14.26 7.54
C LEU A 46 12.87 -14.67 8.15
N VAL A 47 13.30 -15.90 7.89
CA VAL A 47 14.56 -16.45 8.43
C VAL A 47 15.74 -15.94 7.60
N SER A 48 15.63 -16.04 6.27
CA SER A 48 16.65 -15.55 5.35
C SER A 48 16.06 -15.19 3.98
N ILE A 49 16.74 -14.29 3.26
CA ILE A 49 16.46 -13.92 1.87
C ILE A 49 17.78 -13.99 1.11
N ASP A 50 17.90 -14.96 0.20
CA ASP A 50 19.06 -15.10 -0.68
C ASP A 50 18.71 -14.61 -2.09
N ALA A 51 19.29 -13.47 -2.45
CA ALA A 51 19.12 -12.84 -3.75
C ALA A 51 20.32 -13.08 -4.70
N SER A 52 21.25 -13.97 -4.35
CA SER A 52 22.50 -14.18 -5.10
C SER A 52 22.24 -14.62 -6.55
N ALA A 53 21.32 -15.56 -6.77
CA ALA A 53 20.95 -16.02 -8.10
C ALA A 53 20.31 -14.90 -8.94
N ALA A 54 19.40 -14.13 -8.35
CA ALA A 54 18.79 -12.97 -9.00
C ALA A 54 19.85 -11.91 -9.39
N LEU A 55 20.78 -11.59 -8.49
CA LEU A 55 21.86 -10.63 -8.73
C LEU A 55 22.87 -11.10 -9.79
N ALA A 56 23.00 -12.41 -10.01
CA ALA A 56 23.86 -12.97 -11.05
C ALA A 56 23.23 -12.89 -12.46
N MET A 57 21.92 -12.62 -12.58
CA MET A 57 21.24 -12.49 -13.87
C MET A 57 21.66 -11.20 -14.58
N LYS A 58 22.14 -11.33 -15.82
CA LYS A 58 22.58 -10.19 -16.64
C LYS A 58 21.44 -9.20 -16.84
N GLY A 59 21.65 -7.95 -16.42
CA GLY A 59 20.67 -6.86 -16.54
C GLY A 59 19.83 -6.63 -15.28
N VAL A 60 20.01 -7.45 -14.24
CA VAL A 60 19.55 -7.10 -12.88
C VAL A 60 20.52 -6.07 -12.31
N VAL A 61 19.97 -4.99 -11.79
CA VAL A 61 20.73 -3.82 -11.29
C VAL A 61 20.83 -3.86 -9.78
N ALA A 62 19.75 -4.25 -9.10
CA ALA A 62 19.72 -4.36 -7.64
C ALA A 62 18.57 -5.25 -7.17
N VAL A 63 18.71 -5.76 -5.95
CA VAL A 63 17.61 -6.32 -5.15
C VAL A 63 17.64 -5.59 -3.82
N LEU A 64 16.52 -4.96 -3.45
CA LEU A 64 16.35 -4.28 -2.17
C LEU A 64 15.47 -5.14 -1.26
N THR A 65 15.78 -5.15 0.03
CA THR A 65 15.04 -5.88 1.08
C THR A 65 14.65 -4.95 2.23
N GLY A 66 13.97 -5.49 3.25
CA GLY A 66 13.70 -4.77 4.49
C GLY A 66 14.96 -4.23 5.20
N GLU A 67 16.14 -4.84 4.98
CA GLU A 67 17.42 -4.31 5.49
C GLU A 67 17.80 -2.99 4.81
N ASP A 68 17.60 -2.86 3.50
CA ASP A 68 17.86 -1.61 2.78
C ASP A 68 16.93 -0.48 3.24
N VAL A 69 15.66 -0.81 3.52
CA VAL A 69 14.66 0.12 4.06
C VAL A 69 15.09 0.62 5.44
N ALA A 70 15.53 -0.29 6.32
CA ALA A 70 16.03 0.04 7.65
C ALA A 70 17.31 0.89 7.59
N ALA A 71 18.28 0.49 6.76
CA ALA A 71 19.55 1.20 6.57
C ALA A 71 19.35 2.62 6.01
N ALA A 72 18.34 2.82 5.17
CA ALA A 72 17.95 4.13 4.65
C ALA A 72 17.23 5.01 5.67
N GLY A 73 16.88 4.47 6.84
CA GLY A 73 16.15 5.21 7.88
C GLY A 73 14.70 5.52 7.54
N GLN A 74 14.10 4.82 6.55
CA GLN A 74 12.68 4.96 6.24
C GLN A 74 11.83 4.66 7.47
N LYS A 75 10.73 5.39 7.59
CA LYS A 75 9.76 5.26 8.69
C LYS A 75 8.62 4.34 8.26
N PRO A 76 7.93 3.70 9.21
CA PRO A 76 6.70 3.00 8.89
C PRO A 76 5.66 3.98 8.33
N MET A 77 4.76 3.48 7.50
CA MET A 77 3.66 4.26 6.95
C MET A 77 2.78 4.82 8.07
N PRO A 78 2.35 6.10 7.98
CA PRO A 78 1.49 6.70 8.99
C PRO A 78 0.06 6.15 8.90
N ALA A 79 -0.67 6.21 10.01
CA ALA A 79 -2.13 6.07 9.97
C ALA A 79 -2.73 7.31 9.28
N ALA A 80 -3.41 7.11 8.14
CA ALA A 80 -3.91 8.21 7.33
C ALA A 80 -5.00 9.06 8.02
N ALA A 81 -5.78 8.45 8.93
CA ALA A 81 -6.83 9.11 9.69
C ALA A 81 -6.89 8.54 11.12
N PRO A 82 -6.09 9.05 12.07
CA PRO A 82 -6.11 8.57 13.44
C PRO A 82 -7.45 8.92 14.12
N MET A 83 -8.01 7.98 14.86
CA MET A 83 -9.25 8.15 15.62
C MET A 83 -9.04 7.94 17.12
N LYS A 84 -9.90 8.55 17.94
CA LYS A 84 -9.96 8.31 19.39
C LYS A 84 -10.99 7.23 19.68
N GLY A 85 -10.60 6.29 20.53
CA GLY A 85 -11.45 5.20 20.97
C GLY A 85 -12.33 5.59 22.15
N ARG A 86 -13.00 4.58 22.70
CA ARG A 86 -13.77 4.67 23.95
C ARG A 86 -12.92 5.28 25.05
N GLY A 87 -13.50 6.25 25.78
CA GLY A 87 -12.81 6.95 26.86
C GLY A 87 -11.62 7.80 26.40
N GLY A 88 -11.48 8.09 25.10
CA GLY A 88 -10.37 8.88 24.56
C GLY A 88 -9.09 8.09 24.32
N ALA A 89 -9.14 6.76 24.34
CA ALA A 89 -8.00 5.90 24.08
C ALA A 89 -7.36 6.18 22.70
N ASP A 90 -6.04 6.08 22.63
CA ASP A 90 -5.31 6.22 21.37
C ASP A 90 -5.47 4.98 20.49
N GLN A 91 -5.59 5.21 19.19
CA GLN A 91 -5.49 4.14 18.20
C GLN A 91 -4.06 3.61 18.15
N LEU A 92 -3.92 2.29 18.26
CA LEU A 92 -2.62 1.63 18.12
C LEU A 92 -2.26 1.50 16.63
N VAL A 93 -1.07 1.94 16.24
CA VAL A 93 -0.63 1.92 14.84
C VAL A 93 0.54 0.94 14.70
N PRO A 94 0.27 -0.33 14.30
CA PRO A 94 1.36 -1.27 14.05
C PRO A 94 2.23 -0.78 12.89
N PRO A 95 3.55 -0.99 12.95
CA PRO A 95 4.44 -0.54 11.88
C PRO A 95 4.20 -1.33 10.60
N ARG A 96 4.08 -0.61 9.47
CA ARG A 96 4.05 -1.17 8.12
C ARG A 96 5.11 -0.47 7.28
N TYR A 97 6.12 -1.22 6.83
CA TYR A 97 7.25 -0.68 6.07
C TYR A 97 7.09 -0.92 4.57
N SER A 98 7.92 -0.24 3.76
CA SER A 98 7.93 -0.37 2.30
C SER A 98 8.25 -1.79 1.84
N LEU A 99 9.18 -2.45 2.52
CA LEU A 99 9.53 -3.87 2.39
C LEU A 99 9.59 -4.45 3.80
N THR A 100 8.96 -5.60 4.03
CA THR A 100 9.02 -6.25 5.33
C THR A 100 10.41 -6.83 5.58
N ARG A 101 10.77 -6.93 6.86
CA ARG A 101 12.11 -7.33 7.31
C ARG A 101 12.08 -8.61 8.12
N GLU A 102 11.26 -8.63 9.17
CA GLU A 102 11.33 -9.69 10.18
C GLU A 102 10.24 -10.75 9.99
N ARG A 103 9.07 -10.35 9.48
CA ARG A 103 7.87 -11.17 9.50
C ARG A 103 6.88 -10.74 8.44
N VAL A 104 6.35 -11.71 7.71
CA VAL A 104 5.18 -11.54 6.85
C VAL A 104 3.91 -11.85 7.63
N ARG A 105 2.86 -11.08 7.38
CA ARG A 105 1.61 -11.01 8.15
C ARG A 105 0.38 -11.14 7.27
N TYR A 106 0.55 -11.18 5.96
CA TYR A 106 -0.47 -11.50 4.99
C TYR A 106 0.15 -11.93 3.66
N VAL A 107 -0.61 -12.72 2.88
CA VAL A 107 -0.25 -13.06 1.50
C VAL A 107 -0.28 -11.80 0.65
N GLY A 108 0.82 -11.49 -0.03
CA GLY A 108 0.98 -10.26 -0.82
C GLY A 108 1.85 -9.18 -0.17
N GLU A 109 2.27 -9.36 1.09
CA GLU A 109 3.18 -8.42 1.76
C GLU A 109 4.52 -8.35 1.02
N PRO A 110 5.01 -7.15 0.64
CA PRO A 110 6.22 -7.03 -0.16
C PRO A 110 7.47 -7.33 0.68
N ILE A 111 8.30 -8.25 0.18
CA ILE A 111 9.52 -8.74 0.85
C ILE A 111 10.76 -8.11 0.23
N ALA A 112 10.80 -8.07 -1.10
CA ALA A 112 11.92 -7.50 -1.84
C ALA A 112 11.44 -6.73 -3.08
N LEU A 113 12.25 -5.77 -3.52
CA LEU A 113 12.10 -5.08 -4.80
C LEU A 113 13.31 -5.43 -5.68
N VAL A 114 13.06 -6.12 -6.78
CA VAL A 114 14.04 -6.37 -7.84
C VAL A 114 13.99 -5.22 -8.82
N VAL A 115 15.16 -4.70 -9.22
CA VAL A 115 15.28 -3.64 -10.22
C VAL A 115 16.15 -4.14 -11.38
N ALA A 116 15.62 -4.11 -12.60
CA ALA A 116 16.29 -4.62 -13.79
C ALA A 116 16.12 -3.72 -15.03
N GLU A 117 16.76 -4.09 -16.14
CA GLU A 117 16.72 -3.36 -17.41
C GLU A 117 15.41 -3.49 -18.18
N SER A 118 14.58 -4.49 -17.87
CA SER A 118 13.23 -4.66 -18.41
C SER A 118 12.27 -5.18 -17.34
N ALA A 119 10.97 -4.95 -17.53
CA ALA A 119 9.94 -5.42 -16.60
C ALA A 119 9.89 -6.95 -16.53
N ALA A 120 10.01 -7.64 -17.67
CA ALA A 120 10.04 -9.11 -17.72
C ALA A 120 11.25 -9.66 -16.96
N LEU A 121 12.44 -9.07 -17.14
CA LEU A 121 13.64 -9.51 -16.41
C LEU A 121 13.52 -9.27 -14.90
N ALA A 122 12.92 -8.15 -14.48
CA ALA A 122 12.69 -7.88 -13.05
C ALA A 122 11.76 -8.94 -12.44
N GLN A 123 10.75 -9.38 -13.17
CA GLN A 123 9.85 -10.46 -12.76
C GLN A 123 10.59 -11.81 -12.71
N ASP A 124 11.29 -12.21 -13.77
CA ASP A 124 12.04 -13.48 -13.80
C ASP A 124 13.07 -13.55 -12.67
N ALA A 125 13.76 -12.44 -12.39
CA ALA A 125 14.73 -12.37 -11.31
C ALA A 125 14.12 -12.37 -9.91
N ALA A 126 12.86 -11.93 -9.75
CA ALA A 126 12.16 -12.07 -8.47
C ALA A 126 11.90 -13.55 -8.12
N GLU A 127 11.59 -14.38 -9.11
CA GLU A 127 11.42 -15.83 -8.94
C GLU A 127 12.73 -16.57 -8.62
N ALA A 128 13.88 -15.95 -8.89
CA ALA A 128 15.20 -16.49 -8.57
C ALA A 128 15.64 -16.20 -7.12
N ILE A 129 14.87 -15.44 -6.35
CA ILE A 129 15.17 -15.16 -4.94
C ILE A 129 14.67 -16.32 -4.07
N ALA A 130 15.55 -16.91 -3.27
CA ALA A 130 15.16 -17.90 -2.28
C ALA A 130 14.81 -17.22 -0.96
N VAL A 131 13.63 -17.55 -0.40
CA VAL A 131 13.18 -17.05 0.91
C VAL A 131 12.95 -18.23 1.83
N GLU A 132 13.59 -18.20 3.00
CA GLU A 132 13.37 -19.17 4.06
C GLU A 132 12.38 -18.60 5.08
N TYR A 133 11.32 -19.34 5.31
CA TYR A 133 10.27 -18.97 6.26
C TYR A 133 10.24 -19.94 7.44
N ARG A 134 9.93 -19.39 8.62
CA ARG A 134 9.41 -20.18 9.73
C ARG A 134 7.93 -19.85 9.88
N GLU A 135 7.07 -20.77 9.45
CA GLU A 135 5.62 -20.58 9.47
C GLU A 135 5.10 -20.37 10.90
N LEU A 136 4.10 -19.49 11.00
CA LEU A 136 3.40 -19.18 12.23
C LEU A 136 1.90 -19.40 12.02
N PRO A 137 1.14 -19.74 13.08
CA PRO A 137 -0.31 -19.87 12.97
C PRO A 137 -0.95 -18.57 12.47
N ALA A 138 -1.72 -18.65 11.39
CA ALA A 138 -2.45 -17.53 10.83
C ALA A 138 -3.88 -17.44 11.39
N VAL A 139 -4.44 -16.24 11.42
CA VAL A 139 -5.85 -15.99 11.78
C VAL A 139 -6.49 -15.13 10.69
N ILE A 140 -7.65 -15.55 10.18
CA ILE A 140 -8.25 -14.99 8.96
C ILE A 140 -9.59 -14.28 9.19
N THR A 141 -10.08 -14.21 10.43
CA THR A 141 -11.29 -13.47 10.79
C THR A 141 -11.03 -12.56 11.99
N ALA A 142 -11.69 -11.40 12.02
CA ALA A 142 -11.58 -10.45 13.12
C ALA A 142 -12.09 -11.03 14.46
N ALA A 143 -13.15 -11.85 14.43
CA ALA A 143 -13.66 -12.49 15.64
C ALA A 143 -12.66 -13.49 16.23
N ALA A 144 -12.04 -14.32 15.39
CA ALA A 144 -11.03 -15.28 15.84
C ALA A 144 -9.74 -14.58 16.30
N SER A 145 -9.37 -13.42 15.75
CA SER A 145 -8.16 -12.71 16.17
C SER A 145 -8.27 -12.10 17.57
N LEU A 146 -9.50 -11.87 18.06
CA LEU A 146 -9.78 -11.37 19.41
C LEU A 146 -10.00 -12.48 20.45
N ALA A 147 -10.05 -13.75 20.03
CA ALA A 147 -10.30 -14.87 20.93
C ALA A 147 -9.10 -15.12 21.88
N PRO A 148 -9.33 -15.61 23.12
CA PRO A 148 -8.24 -16.02 24.00
C PRO A 148 -7.34 -17.07 23.34
N GLY A 149 -6.02 -16.86 23.38
CA GLY A 149 -5.04 -17.74 22.75
C GLY A 149 -4.87 -17.55 21.24
N ALA A 150 -5.55 -16.56 20.63
CA ALA A 150 -5.33 -16.22 19.23
C ALA A 150 -3.86 -15.85 18.97
N PRO A 151 -3.31 -16.16 17.78
CA PRO A 151 -1.95 -15.77 17.43
C PRO A 151 -1.75 -14.26 17.53
N GLN A 152 -0.71 -13.82 18.23
CA GLN A 152 -0.35 -12.41 18.36
C GLN A 152 0.35 -11.93 17.07
N LEU A 153 -0.28 -11.02 16.33
CA LEU A 153 0.25 -10.56 15.03
C LEU A 153 1.30 -9.46 15.16
N HIS A 154 1.01 -8.48 16.01
CA HIS A 154 1.91 -7.36 16.32
C HIS A 154 2.09 -7.23 17.82
N GLN A 155 3.33 -7.28 18.32
CA GLN A 155 3.59 -7.12 19.76
C GLN A 155 3.11 -5.76 20.31
N SER A 156 3.09 -4.72 19.46
CA SER A 156 2.59 -3.39 19.79
C SER A 156 1.06 -3.27 19.85
N VAL A 157 0.32 -4.34 19.55
CA VAL A 157 -1.16 -4.37 19.52
C VAL A 157 -1.64 -5.60 20.32
N PRO A 158 -1.53 -5.58 21.66
CA PRO A 158 -1.86 -6.74 22.49
C PRO A 158 -3.32 -7.16 22.27
N GLY A 159 -3.55 -8.45 22.07
CA GLY A 159 -4.89 -9.00 21.82
C GLY A 159 -5.48 -8.65 20.45
N ASN A 160 -4.65 -8.19 19.51
CA ASN A 160 -5.02 -7.86 18.13
C ASN A 160 -6.12 -6.78 17.98
N LEU A 161 -6.40 -6.01 19.04
CA LEU A 161 -7.39 -4.92 19.02
C LEU A 161 -6.68 -3.57 18.76
N VAL A 162 -6.86 -3.03 17.56
CA VAL A 162 -6.27 -1.74 17.16
C VAL A 162 -6.99 -0.55 17.80
N LEU A 163 -8.32 -0.63 17.93
CA LEU A 163 -9.17 0.43 18.45
C LEU A 163 -10.54 -0.13 18.87
N ASP A 164 -10.97 0.15 20.11
CA ASP A 164 -12.38 0.06 20.52
C ASP A 164 -13.01 1.44 20.33
N PHE A 165 -13.89 1.59 19.34
CA PHE A 165 -14.55 2.85 19.03
C PHE A 165 -16.01 2.81 19.47
N VAL A 166 -16.48 3.92 20.06
CA VAL A 166 -17.90 4.13 20.39
C VAL A 166 -18.32 5.52 19.95
N GLY A 167 -19.53 5.62 19.42
CA GLY A 167 -20.19 6.89 19.11
C GLY A 167 -21.67 6.82 19.47
N GLY A 168 -22.28 7.99 19.66
CA GLY A 168 -23.69 8.11 20.04
C GLY A 168 -23.93 8.07 21.56
N ASP A 169 -25.20 7.95 21.94
CA ASP A 169 -25.65 7.95 23.34
C ASP A 169 -26.17 6.55 23.72
N ALA A 170 -25.36 5.80 24.48
CA ALA A 170 -25.69 4.44 24.89
C ALA A 170 -26.90 4.40 25.83
N ALA A 171 -26.99 5.34 26.78
CA ALA A 171 -28.06 5.36 27.78
C ALA A 171 -29.42 5.69 27.14
N ALA A 172 -29.45 6.69 26.26
CA ALA A 172 -30.66 7.01 25.49
C ALA A 172 -31.08 5.85 24.57
N THR A 173 -30.11 5.17 23.95
CA THR A 173 -30.36 3.98 23.12
C THR A 173 -30.97 2.85 23.94
N GLU A 174 -30.38 2.50 25.08
CA GLU A 174 -30.89 1.46 25.98
C GLU A 174 -32.30 1.78 26.48
N ALA A 175 -32.54 3.03 26.91
CA ALA A 175 -33.87 3.47 27.32
C ALA A 175 -34.91 3.40 26.19
N ALA A 176 -34.49 3.59 24.93
CA ALA A 176 -35.35 3.43 23.76
C ALA A 176 -35.69 1.97 23.49
N PHE A 177 -34.70 1.06 23.55
CA PHE A 177 -34.93 -0.37 23.41
C PHE A 177 -35.82 -0.94 24.52
N ALA A 178 -35.66 -0.48 25.77
CA ALA A 178 -36.44 -0.96 26.91
C ALA A 178 -37.95 -0.67 26.80
N ARG A 179 -38.34 0.42 26.11
CA ARG A 179 -39.75 0.80 25.91
C ARG A 179 -40.32 0.44 24.54
N ALA A 180 -39.54 -0.24 23.70
CA ALA A 180 -39.95 -0.54 22.33
C ALA A 180 -41.06 -1.60 22.32
N ALA A 181 -42.14 -1.35 21.56
CA ALA A 181 -43.23 -2.32 21.40
C ALA A 181 -42.79 -3.61 20.66
N LYS A 182 -41.71 -3.52 19.87
CA LYS A 182 -41.11 -4.66 19.16
C LYS A 182 -39.62 -4.44 18.98
N VAL A 183 -38.83 -5.47 19.27
CA VAL A 183 -37.39 -5.50 19.02
C VAL A 183 -37.10 -6.60 18.00
N VAL A 184 -36.30 -6.28 16.98
CA VAL A 184 -35.82 -7.25 15.98
C VAL A 184 -34.30 -7.24 16.01
N ARG A 185 -33.69 -8.42 16.01
CA ARG A 185 -32.24 -8.61 15.94
C ARG A 185 -31.87 -9.31 14.64
N LEU A 186 -30.86 -8.79 13.96
CA LEU A 186 -30.28 -9.35 12.74
C LEU A 186 -28.77 -9.45 12.95
N THR A 187 -28.18 -10.54 12.46
CA THR A 187 -26.73 -10.68 12.29
C THR A 187 -26.44 -10.58 10.80
N ALA A 188 -25.48 -9.73 10.42
CA ALA A 188 -25.13 -9.50 9.03
C ALA A 188 -23.62 -9.49 8.86
N TYR A 189 -23.15 -10.15 7.81
CA TYR A 189 -21.74 -10.11 7.42
C TYR A 189 -21.60 -9.40 6.09
N HIS A 190 -20.92 -8.26 6.11
CA HIS A 190 -20.56 -7.53 4.90
C HIS A 190 -19.22 -8.05 4.41
N THR A 191 -19.27 -9.00 3.48
CA THR A 191 -18.09 -9.68 2.94
C THR A 191 -17.05 -8.69 2.43
N ARG A 192 -15.78 -9.01 2.67
CA ARG A 192 -14.62 -8.34 2.09
C ARG A 192 -14.70 -8.27 0.56
N VAL A 193 -14.41 -7.10 -0.01
CA VAL A 193 -14.37 -6.85 -1.47
C VAL A 193 -13.14 -6.04 -1.85
N VAL A 194 -12.72 -6.14 -3.11
CA VAL A 194 -11.56 -5.41 -3.67
C VAL A 194 -12.05 -4.28 -4.56
N GLY A 195 -11.46 -3.08 -4.46
CA GLY A 195 -11.86 -1.92 -5.26
C GLY A 195 -11.66 -2.09 -6.78
N ASN A 196 -10.70 -2.93 -7.18
CA ASN A 196 -10.45 -3.42 -8.53
C ASN A 196 -10.59 -2.38 -9.68
N PRO A 197 -9.94 -1.19 -9.63
CA PRO A 197 -9.98 -0.24 -10.74
C PRO A 197 -9.41 -0.87 -12.03
N MET A 198 -9.94 -0.50 -13.20
CA MET A 198 -9.51 -1.07 -14.49
C MET A 198 -8.03 -0.83 -14.77
N GLU A 199 -7.49 0.31 -14.38
CA GLU A 199 -6.05 0.54 -14.34
C GLU A 199 -5.48 -0.09 -13.04
N PRO A 200 -4.53 -1.05 -13.11
CA PRO A 200 -3.78 -1.48 -11.93
C PRO A 200 -2.94 -0.34 -11.35
N ARG A 201 -2.44 -0.49 -10.12
CA ARG A 201 -1.47 0.49 -9.60
C ARG A 201 -0.21 0.50 -10.46
N ALA A 202 0.30 1.69 -10.74
CA ALA A 202 1.57 1.89 -11.42
C ALA A 202 2.24 3.12 -10.81
N ALA A 203 3.58 3.08 -10.73
CA ALA A 203 4.34 4.20 -10.23
C ALA A 203 5.75 4.28 -10.82
N ILE A 204 6.30 5.49 -10.85
CA ILE A 204 7.73 5.74 -11.09
C ILE A 204 8.27 6.54 -9.91
N GLY A 205 9.24 5.98 -9.21
CA GLY A 205 10.08 6.74 -8.28
C GLY A 205 11.24 7.38 -9.04
N ALA A 206 11.51 8.65 -8.80
CA ALA A 206 12.69 9.36 -9.28
C ALA A 206 13.23 10.28 -8.18
N TYR A 207 14.51 10.61 -8.26
CA TYR A 207 15.18 11.49 -7.30
C TYR A 207 16.09 12.46 -8.05
N ASP A 208 15.92 13.74 -7.77
CA ASP A 208 16.78 14.81 -8.26
C ASP A 208 17.85 15.12 -7.18
N PRO A 209 19.12 14.75 -7.40
CA PRO A 209 20.18 15.01 -6.45
C PRO A 209 20.58 16.48 -6.37
N ALA A 210 20.35 17.29 -7.42
CA ALA A 210 20.70 18.70 -7.43
C ALA A 210 19.71 19.53 -6.61
N ALA A 211 18.42 19.16 -6.66
CA ALA A 211 17.38 19.79 -5.85
C ALA A 211 17.16 19.09 -4.48
N ASP A 212 17.75 17.90 -4.27
CA ASP A 212 17.42 17.00 -3.17
C ASP A 212 15.90 16.82 -3.06
N LEU A 213 15.29 16.34 -4.16
CA LEU A 213 13.84 16.28 -4.34
C LEU A 213 13.40 14.90 -4.86
N TYR A 214 12.44 14.28 -4.18
CA TYR A 214 11.81 13.05 -4.63
C TYR A 214 10.63 13.35 -5.56
N HIS A 215 10.52 12.60 -6.65
CA HIS A 215 9.40 12.65 -7.58
C HIS A 215 8.71 11.28 -7.62
N LEU A 216 7.41 11.27 -7.33
CA LEU A 216 6.58 10.08 -7.47
C LEU A 216 5.53 10.34 -8.54
N TYR A 217 5.65 9.64 -9.66
CA TYR A 217 4.60 9.57 -10.68
C TYR A 217 3.70 8.41 -10.30
N ALA A 218 2.45 8.66 -9.91
CA ALA A 218 1.56 7.60 -9.44
C ALA A 218 0.10 8.00 -9.66
N THR A 219 -0.78 6.99 -9.64
CA THR A 219 -2.21 7.22 -9.59
C THR A 219 -2.62 7.64 -8.18
N THR A 220 -3.42 8.71 -8.08
CA THR A 220 -3.85 9.23 -6.77
C THR A 220 -5.23 9.87 -6.84
N GLN A 221 -6.01 9.71 -5.77
CA GLN A 221 -7.25 10.48 -5.53
C GLN A 221 -6.99 11.79 -4.78
N GLY A 222 -5.75 12.04 -4.35
CA GLY A 222 -5.39 13.22 -3.58
C GLY A 222 -3.87 13.38 -3.45
N ALA A 223 -3.28 14.18 -4.33
CA ALA A 223 -1.83 14.41 -4.34
C ALA A 223 -1.30 15.08 -3.04
N GLY A 224 -2.08 16.00 -2.44
CA GLY A 224 -1.71 16.67 -1.20
C GLY A 224 -1.56 15.70 -0.02
N PRO A 225 -2.61 14.95 0.35
CA PRO A 225 -2.52 13.92 1.39
C PRO A 225 -1.45 12.86 1.10
N MET A 226 -1.35 12.38 -0.15
CA MET A 226 -0.33 11.40 -0.52
C MET A 226 1.09 11.94 -0.33
N ARG A 227 1.35 13.22 -0.63
CA ARG A 227 2.65 13.86 -0.39
C ARG A 227 3.04 13.84 1.08
N LEU A 228 2.08 14.10 1.98
CA LEU A 228 2.32 14.04 3.44
C LEU A 228 2.68 12.62 3.88
N GLN A 229 1.94 11.62 3.38
CA GLN A 229 2.18 10.22 3.73
C GLN A 229 3.54 9.73 3.22
N VAL A 230 3.88 10.03 1.96
CA VAL A 230 5.19 9.67 1.38
C VAL A 230 6.34 10.39 2.06
N GLY A 231 6.18 11.68 2.40
CA GLY A 231 7.18 12.43 3.19
C GLY A 231 7.44 11.77 4.54
N ALA A 232 6.37 11.40 5.26
CA ALA A 232 6.47 10.68 6.52
C ALA A 232 7.20 9.32 6.36
N MET A 233 6.84 8.51 5.35
CA MET A 233 7.50 7.23 5.05
C MET A 233 9.00 7.39 4.78
N LEU A 234 9.39 8.43 4.03
CA LEU A 234 10.78 8.72 3.71
C LEU A 234 11.54 9.39 4.86
N GLY A 235 10.84 9.87 5.90
CA GLY A 235 11.44 10.64 6.99
C GLY A 235 11.90 12.04 6.54
N VAL A 236 11.25 12.63 5.53
CA VAL A 236 11.58 13.95 4.99
C VAL A 236 10.39 14.91 5.03
N PRO A 237 10.62 16.23 5.08
CA PRO A 237 9.54 17.20 4.97
C PRO A 237 8.75 17.08 3.65
N PRO A 238 7.43 17.37 3.62
CA PRO A 238 6.60 17.22 2.44
C PRO A 238 7.06 17.99 1.20
N GLU A 239 7.74 19.13 1.39
CA GLU A 239 8.33 19.94 0.31
C GLU A 239 9.47 19.22 -0.44
N LYS A 240 10.06 18.19 0.17
CA LYS A 240 11.04 17.29 -0.45
C LYS A 240 10.39 16.19 -1.29
N VAL A 241 9.06 16.20 -1.44
CA VAL A 241 8.31 15.21 -2.22
C VAL A 241 7.38 15.92 -3.21
N ARG A 242 7.49 15.54 -4.48
CA ARG A 242 6.57 15.95 -5.55
C ARG A 242 5.78 14.75 -6.05
N ILE A 243 4.46 14.81 -5.88
CA ILE A 243 3.54 13.85 -6.48
C ILE A 243 3.12 14.38 -7.85
N VAL A 244 3.27 13.55 -8.88
CA VAL A 244 2.87 13.85 -10.26
C VAL A 244 1.77 12.85 -10.65
N ALA A 245 0.59 13.37 -10.97
CA ALA A 245 -0.55 12.59 -11.41
C ALA A 245 -1.30 13.35 -12.50
N GLU A 246 -1.78 12.63 -13.50
CA GLU A 246 -2.63 13.16 -14.57
C GLU A 246 -3.90 12.34 -14.63
N GLU A 247 -4.07 11.49 -15.65
CA GLU A 247 -5.23 10.63 -15.74
C GLU A 247 -5.16 9.49 -14.74
N VAL A 248 -6.32 9.15 -14.19
CA VAL A 248 -6.49 8.11 -13.16
C VAL A 248 -7.61 7.19 -13.64
N GLY A 249 -7.28 5.97 -14.04
CA GLY A 249 -8.17 4.94 -14.57
C GLY A 249 -9.04 4.26 -13.50
N GLY A 250 -9.76 5.09 -12.72
CA GLY A 250 -10.60 4.68 -11.61
C GLY A 250 -9.87 4.75 -10.26
N GLY A 251 -10.54 5.23 -9.22
CA GLY A 251 -9.98 5.32 -7.87
C GLY A 251 -10.73 4.44 -6.87
N PHE A 252 -12.04 4.62 -6.76
CA PHE A 252 -12.93 3.82 -5.92
C PHE A 252 -12.51 3.71 -4.43
N GLY A 253 -11.71 4.67 -3.94
CA GLY A 253 -11.22 4.75 -2.56
C GLY A 253 -9.82 4.17 -2.37
N VAL A 254 -9.35 3.29 -3.26
CA VAL A 254 -8.08 2.56 -3.06
C VAL A 254 -6.84 3.34 -3.47
N ARG A 255 -6.98 4.61 -3.90
CA ARG A 255 -5.85 5.44 -4.36
C ARG A 255 -5.70 6.74 -3.56
N PHE A 256 -6.31 6.82 -2.39
CA PHE A 256 -6.14 7.95 -1.48
C PHE A 256 -4.84 7.84 -0.68
N ASN A 257 -4.54 6.64 -0.17
CA ASN A 257 -3.37 6.37 0.64
C ASN A 257 -2.12 6.10 -0.20
N ALA A 258 -0.97 6.40 0.40
CA ALA A 258 0.31 5.91 -0.09
C ALA A 258 0.44 4.41 0.21
N TYR A 259 1.16 3.71 -0.66
CA TYR A 259 1.38 2.28 -0.54
C TYR A 259 2.85 1.96 -0.28
N PRO A 260 3.17 0.80 0.32
CA PRO A 260 4.54 0.37 0.61
C PRO A 260 5.47 0.44 -0.61
N GLU A 261 4.94 0.06 -1.78
CA GLU A 261 5.69 0.02 -3.03
C GLU A 261 6.28 1.40 -3.40
N TYR A 262 5.58 2.50 -3.07
CA TYR A 262 6.03 3.84 -3.42
C TYR A 262 7.30 4.24 -2.66
N GLY A 263 7.39 3.88 -1.37
CA GLY A 263 8.59 4.11 -0.57
C GLY A 263 9.79 3.31 -1.07
N ALA A 264 9.57 2.05 -1.47
CA ALA A 264 10.63 1.19 -2.02
C ALA A 264 11.14 1.70 -3.38
N LEU A 265 10.25 2.15 -4.27
CA LEU A 265 10.63 2.73 -5.56
C LEU A 265 11.46 4.02 -5.41
N LEU A 266 11.08 4.89 -4.47
CA LEU A 266 11.79 6.15 -4.20
C LEU A 266 13.16 5.89 -3.56
N LEU A 267 13.26 4.90 -2.68
CA LEU A 267 14.53 4.43 -2.14
C LEU A 267 15.45 3.90 -3.24
N ALA A 268 14.93 2.99 -4.07
CA ALA A 268 15.68 2.42 -5.19
C ALA A 268 16.16 3.52 -6.14
N ALA A 269 15.28 4.48 -6.47
CA ALA A 269 15.62 5.56 -7.37
C ALA A 269 16.75 6.46 -6.84
N LYS A 270 16.71 6.81 -5.55
CA LYS A 270 17.78 7.57 -4.91
C LYS A 270 19.08 6.78 -4.82
N LYS A 271 19.03 5.50 -4.41
CA LYS A 271 20.20 4.63 -4.27
C LYS A 271 20.91 4.38 -5.60
N LEU A 272 20.15 4.24 -6.69
CA LEU A 272 20.67 3.92 -8.01
C LEU A 272 20.96 5.16 -8.88
N GLY A 273 20.50 6.35 -8.47
CA GLY A 273 20.59 7.56 -9.29
C GLY A 273 19.81 7.47 -10.60
N ARG A 274 18.76 6.63 -10.65
CA ARG A 274 17.98 6.32 -11.86
C ARG A 274 16.51 6.17 -11.50
N PRO A 275 15.56 6.64 -12.34
CA PRO A 275 14.15 6.36 -12.11
C PRO A 275 13.85 4.87 -12.09
N VAL A 276 12.91 4.43 -11.24
CA VAL A 276 12.44 3.03 -11.17
C VAL A 276 10.94 3.00 -11.38
N LYS A 277 10.52 2.36 -12.48
CA LYS A 277 9.13 2.17 -12.88
C LYS A 277 8.62 0.80 -12.47
N TRP A 278 7.45 0.74 -11.86
CA TRP A 278 6.72 -0.50 -11.59
C TRP A 278 5.28 -0.37 -12.07
N VAL A 279 4.76 -1.45 -12.64
CA VAL A 279 3.36 -1.59 -13.04
C VAL A 279 2.87 -2.90 -12.45
N SER A 280 1.85 -2.81 -11.59
CA SER A 280 1.23 -3.94 -10.92
C SER A 280 0.47 -4.82 -11.92
N SER A 281 0.47 -6.12 -11.71
CA SER A 281 -0.45 -7.03 -12.39
C SER A 281 -1.87 -6.94 -11.81
N ARG A 282 -2.87 -7.48 -12.53
CA ARG A 282 -4.22 -7.61 -11.98
C ARG A 282 -4.24 -8.51 -10.74
N SER A 283 -3.45 -9.59 -10.72
CA SER A 283 -3.40 -10.50 -9.57
C SER A 283 -2.84 -9.82 -8.33
N GLU A 284 -1.83 -8.97 -8.49
CA GLU A 284 -1.27 -8.19 -7.39
C GLU A 284 -2.30 -7.25 -6.75
N VAL A 285 -3.25 -6.71 -7.51
CA VAL A 285 -4.35 -5.87 -6.97
C VAL A 285 -5.14 -6.61 -5.88
N PHE A 286 -5.39 -7.91 -6.04
CA PHE A 286 -6.18 -8.68 -5.07
C PHE A 286 -5.47 -8.93 -3.74
N VAL A 287 -4.13 -8.90 -3.72
CA VAL A 287 -3.32 -9.24 -2.54
C VAL A 287 -2.59 -8.04 -1.93
N SER A 288 -2.56 -6.90 -2.62
CA SER A 288 -1.76 -5.74 -2.20
C SER A 288 -2.53 -4.43 -2.08
N ASP A 289 -3.66 -4.27 -2.78
CA ASP A 289 -4.47 -3.06 -2.70
C ASP A 289 -5.33 -3.07 -1.45
N GLU A 290 -5.67 -1.88 -0.97
CA GLU A 290 -6.62 -1.73 0.13
C GLU A 290 -7.98 -2.34 -0.25
N GLN A 291 -8.56 -3.05 0.70
CA GLN A 291 -9.83 -3.75 0.54
C GLN A 291 -10.93 -3.02 1.32
N ALA A 292 -12.17 -3.36 1.04
CA ALA A 292 -13.33 -2.70 1.63
C ALA A 292 -14.26 -3.70 2.29
N ARG A 293 -15.10 -3.18 3.19
CA ARG A 293 -16.08 -3.94 3.98
C ARG A 293 -15.37 -4.82 5.00
N ASP A 294 -15.65 -6.12 5.01
CA ASP A 294 -15.18 -7.05 6.03
C ASP A 294 -15.66 -6.68 7.44
N ILE A 295 -16.97 -6.44 7.55
CA ILE A 295 -17.62 -6.00 8.78
C ILE A 295 -18.56 -7.09 9.28
N VAL A 296 -18.37 -7.51 10.53
CA VAL A 296 -19.25 -8.44 11.25
C VAL A 296 -20.18 -7.61 12.16
N HIS A 297 -21.49 -7.72 11.96
CA HIS A 297 -22.54 -7.09 12.78
C HIS A 297 -23.31 -8.14 13.59
#